data_AF-A0A962Y466-F1
#
_entry.id   AF-A0A962Y466-F1
#
_cell.length_a   1.000
_cell.length_b   1.000
_cell.length_c   1.000
_cell.angle_alpha   90.00
_cell.angle_beta   90.00
_cell.angle_gamma   90.00
#
_symmetry.space_group_name_H-M   'P 1'
#
loop_
_entity.id
_entity.type
_entity.pdbx_description
1 polymer ?
#
loop_
_entity_poly.entity_id
_entity_poly.type
_entity_poly.pdbx_seq_one_letter_code
_entity_poly.pdbx_strand_id
1 'polypeptide(L)'
;MPLSSPEAKLETCLLRDRKRLRRRLKALAGPAVDDGGHPDVLAEIERSAAMARLREENLPEPAFPAELPISGRVDEIEALLRAHQVIVLCGETGSGKSTQLPKLCLRLRRGIYGRIGHTQPRRIAARSLAARIASELGEEVGNSVGYKVRFRDHVADQTHIKLLTDGMLLAEVRSDPELLEYDTLIIDEAHERSLNIDFLLGYLHKLLRR
;
A
#
# COMPACT_ATOMS: atom_id res chain seq x y z
N MET A 1 29.30 -3.66 -12.84
CA MET A 1 28.53 -3.29 -11.64
C MET A 1 28.54 -4.48 -10.70
N PRO A 2 28.85 -4.35 -9.40
CA PRO A 2 28.99 -5.52 -8.55
C PRO A 2 27.64 -6.23 -8.51
N LEU A 3 27.67 -7.54 -8.71
CA LEU A 3 26.53 -8.43 -8.52
C LEU A 3 26.04 -8.21 -7.09
N SER A 4 24.98 -7.41 -6.92
CA SER A 4 24.30 -7.32 -5.63
C SER A 4 23.90 -8.73 -5.26
N SER A 5 24.28 -9.18 -4.07
CA SER A 5 23.95 -10.52 -3.60
C SER A 5 22.44 -10.74 -3.73
N PRO A 6 21.97 -11.97 -3.98
CA PRO A 6 20.54 -12.26 -4.04
C PRO A 6 19.78 -11.72 -2.81
N GLU A 7 20.42 -11.66 -1.64
CA GLU A 7 19.92 -11.06 -0.42
C GLU A 7 19.70 -9.54 -0.53
N ALA A 8 20.63 -8.82 -1.17
CA ALA A 8 20.49 -7.38 -1.39
C ALA A 8 19.37 -7.06 -2.38
N LYS A 9 19.15 -7.94 -3.38
CA LYS A 9 18.03 -7.78 -4.33
C LYS A 9 16.66 -7.91 -3.68
N LEU A 10 16.54 -8.66 -2.58
CA LEU A 10 15.26 -8.80 -1.85
C LEU A 10 14.72 -7.47 -1.33
N GLU A 11 15.57 -6.48 -1.04
CA GLU A 11 15.11 -5.16 -0.60
C GLU A 11 14.45 -4.34 -1.72
N THR A 12 14.66 -4.74 -2.98
CA THR A 12 14.01 -4.13 -4.14
C THR A 12 12.71 -4.82 -4.54
N CYS A 13 12.36 -5.95 -3.92
CA CYS A 13 11.13 -6.70 -4.18
C CYS A 13 9.91 -6.11 -3.48
N LEU A 14 8.72 -6.52 -3.92
CA LEU A 14 7.46 -6.23 -3.23
C LEU A 14 7.46 -6.82 -1.82
N LEU A 15 6.87 -6.10 -0.86
CA LEU A 15 6.83 -6.48 0.56
C LEU A 15 6.25 -7.87 0.77
N ARG A 16 5.14 -8.19 0.08
CA ARG A 16 4.45 -9.50 0.12
C ARG A 16 5.35 -10.69 -0.24
N ASP A 17 6.40 -10.46 -1.02
CA ASP A 17 7.29 -11.53 -1.48
C ASP A 17 8.56 -11.67 -0.62
N ARG A 18 9.04 -10.59 0.01
CA ARG A 18 10.36 -10.55 0.68
C ARG A 18 10.55 -11.68 1.69
N LYS A 19 9.59 -11.89 2.58
CA LYS A 19 9.69 -12.89 3.66
C LYS A 19 9.73 -14.33 3.11
N ARG A 20 8.85 -14.64 2.16
CA ARG A 20 8.78 -15.95 1.49
C ARG A 20 10.09 -16.24 0.75
N LEU A 21 10.53 -15.30 -0.08
CA LEU A 21 11.73 -15.44 -0.91
C LEU A 21 13.00 -15.52 -0.05
N ARG A 22 13.12 -14.73 1.01
CA ARG A 22 14.23 -14.81 1.97
C ARG A 22 14.33 -16.19 2.61
N ARG A 23 13.19 -16.77 3.05
CA ARG A 23 13.17 -18.12 3.63
C ARG A 23 13.59 -19.17 2.62
N ARG A 24 13.10 -19.10 1.38
CA ARG A 24 13.47 -20.03 0.30
C ARG A 24 14.95 -19.92 -0.04
N LEU A 25 15.47 -18.70 -0.17
CA LEU A 25 16.89 -18.45 -0.44
C LEU A 25 17.79 -19.04 0.65
N LYS A 26 17.46 -18.81 1.93
CA LYS A 26 18.21 -19.40 3.07
C LYS A 26 18.15 -20.93 3.10
N ALA A 27 16.98 -21.52 2.80
CA ALA A 27 16.83 -22.97 2.79
C ALA A 27 17.68 -23.64 1.71
N LEU A 28 17.89 -22.95 0.59
CA LEU A 28 18.71 -23.43 -0.53
C LEU A 28 20.22 -23.17 -0.34
N ALA A 29 20.60 -22.26 0.55
CA ALA A 29 22.00 -21.97 0.90
C ALA A 29 22.57 -22.89 2.00
N GLY A 30 21.83 -23.91 2.43
CA GLY A 30 22.28 -24.91 3.40
C GLY A 30 23.31 -25.91 2.84
N PRO A 31 23.97 -26.71 3.69
CA PRO A 31 25.16 -27.52 3.35
C PRO A 31 24.94 -28.72 2.41
N ALA A 32 23.87 -28.75 1.62
CA ALA A 32 23.57 -29.85 0.69
C ALA A 32 22.75 -29.39 -0.53
N VAL A 33 23.31 -28.55 -1.39
CA VAL A 33 22.90 -28.45 -2.79
C VAL A 33 24.14 -28.15 -3.63
N ASP A 34 24.81 -29.21 -4.08
CA ASP A 34 25.75 -29.13 -5.20
C ASP A 34 24.97 -28.74 -6.46
N ASP A 35 25.50 -27.72 -7.13
CA ASP A 35 25.31 -27.36 -8.55
C ASP A 35 23.89 -27.04 -9.06
N GLY A 36 23.61 -25.74 -9.30
CA GLY A 36 22.66 -25.30 -10.34
C GLY A 36 21.18 -25.05 -9.97
N GLY A 37 20.75 -25.25 -8.73
CA GLY A 37 19.32 -25.26 -8.34
C GLY A 37 18.65 -23.91 -7.98
N HIS A 38 19.16 -22.76 -8.45
CA HIS A 38 18.61 -21.44 -8.09
C HIS A 38 17.69 -20.71 -9.11
N PRO A 39 17.41 -21.19 -10.35
CA PRO A 39 16.80 -20.34 -11.36
C PRO A 39 15.38 -19.90 -11.00
N ASP A 40 14.58 -20.73 -10.33
CA ASP A 40 13.19 -20.40 -10.00
C ASP A 40 13.08 -19.29 -8.93
N VAL A 41 13.84 -19.39 -7.83
CA VAL A 41 13.82 -18.36 -6.77
C VAL A 41 14.42 -17.05 -7.27
N LEU A 42 15.51 -17.11 -8.03
CA LEU A 42 16.10 -15.90 -8.63
C LEU A 42 15.15 -15.25 -9.64
N ALA A 43 14.43 -16.05 -10.45
CA ALA A 43 13.41 -15.53 -11.35
C ALA A 43 12.22 -14.92 -10.60
N GLU A 44 11.79 -15.49 -9.47
CA GLU A 44 10.78 -14.87 -8.61
C GLU A 44 11.23 -13.54 -8.00
N ILE A 45 12.48 -13.46 -7.53
CA ILE A 45 13.09 -12.22 -7.04
C ILE A 45 13.07 -11.17 -8.15
N GLU A 46 13.50 -11.54 -9.35
CA GLU A 46 13.55 -10.63 -10.49
C GLU A 46 12.14 -10.17 -10.91
N ARG A 47 11.15 -11.06 -10.94
CA ARG A 47 9.75 -10.70 -11.21
C ARG A 47 9.21 -9.70 -10.18
N SER A 48 9.45 -9.96 -8.89
CA SER A 48 8.97 -9.09 -7.82
C SER A 48 9.66 -7.73 -7.84
N ALA A 49 10.98 -7.70 -8.09
CA ALA A 49 11.75 -6.47 -8.24
C ALA A 49 11.36 -5.69 -9.50
N ALA A 50 11.11 -6.37 -10.62
CA ALA A 50 10.64 -5.74 -11.86
C ALA A 50 9.27 -5.09 -11.68
N MET A 51 8.35 -5.71 -10.94
CA MET A 51 7.06 -5.08 -10.62
C MET A 51 7.22 -3.84 -9.73
N ALA A 52 8.11 -3.88 -8.73
CA ALA A 52 8.40 -2.70 -7.92
C ALA A 52 9.02 -1.55 -8.74
N ARG A 53 9.94 -1.86 -9.65
CA ARG A 53 10.49 -0.88 -10.60
C ARG A 53 9.44 -0.31 -11.55
N LEU A 54 8.57 -1.16 -12.10
CA LEU A 54 7.47 -0.73 -12.96
C LEU A 54 6.54 0.25 -12.23
N ARG A 55 6.21 -0.05 -10.97
CA ARG A 55 5.44 0.87 -10.11
C ARG A 55 6.19 2.17 -9.89
N GLU A 56 7.48 2.09 -9.57
CA GLU A 56 8.31 3.28 -9.35
C GLU A 56 8.40 4.19 -10.58
N GLU A 57 8.56 3.61 -11.77
CA GLU A 57 8.62 4.31 -13.06
C GLU A 57 7.29 4.96 -13.44
N ASN A 58 6.16 4.36 -13.04
CA ASN A 58 4.81 4.85 -13.33
C ASN A 58 4.16 5.53 -12.11
N LEU A 59 4.95 5.94 -11.11
CA LEU A 59 4.41 6.59 -9.92
C LEU A 59 3.83 7.96 -10.31
N PRO A 60 2.53 8.21 -10.13
CA PRO A 60 1.92 9.47 -10.53
C PRO A 60 2.44 10.63 -9.67
N GLU A 61 2.64 11.80 -10.27
CA GLU A 61 2.98 13.02 -9.55
C GLU A 61 1.70 13.75 -9.11
N PRO A 62 1.43 13.86 -7.80
CA PRO A 62 0.17 14.43 -7.32
C PRO A 62 0.22 15.97 -7.29
N ALA A 63 -0.87 16.59 -7.75
CA ALA A 63 -1.16 18.00 -7.50
C ALA A 63 -2.14 18.16 -6.33
N PHE A 64 -1.99 19.27 -5.58
CA PHE A 64 -2.83 19.62 -4.43
C PHE A 64 -3.57 20.94 -4.69
N PRO A 65 -4.91 20.91 -4.80
CA PRO A 65 -5.70 22.13 -5.05
C PRO A 65 -5.60 23.11 -3.87
N ALA A 66 -5.25 24.37 -4.14
CA ALA A 66 -4.97 25.37 -3.09
C ALA A 66 -6.20 25.74 -2.24
N GLU A 67 -7.40 25.52 -2.77
CA GLU A 67 -8.67 25.77 -2.11
C GLU A 67 -9.00 24.78 -0.98
N LEU A 68 -8.35 23.62 -0.95
CA LEU A 68 -8.61 22.61 0.09
C LEU A 68 -7.80 22.91 1.36
N PRO A 69 -8.43 22.89 2.56
CA PRO A 69 -7.73 23.14 3.82
C PRO A 69 -6.50 22.27 4.07
N ILE A 70 -6.54 21.00 3.65
CA ILE A 70 -5.41 20.08 3.79
C ILE A 70 -4.19 20.49 2.96
N SER A 71 -4.39 21.18 1.83
CA SER A 71 -3.31 21.59 0.92
C SER A 71 -2.35 22.58 1.58
N GLY A 72 -2.86 23.46 2.45
CA GLY A 72 -2.03 24.38 3.24
C GLY A 72 -1.19 23.72 4.35
N ARG A 73 -1.40 22.43 4.62
CA ARG A 73 -0.71 21.66 5.66
C ARG A 73 0.09 20.48 5.10
N VAL A 74 0.29 20.46 3.79
CA VAL A 74 0.94 19.36 3.07
C VAL A 74 2.32 19.05 3.65
N ASP A 75 3.16 20.07 3.86
CA ASP A 75 4.53 19.86 4.37
C ASP A 75 4.55 19.41 5.85
N GLU A 76 3.61 19.93 6.66
CA GLU A 76 3.42 19.51 8.05
C GLU A 76 3.04 18.02 8.12
N ILE A 77 2.05 17.60 7.33
CA ILE A 77 1.56 16.22 7.30
C ILE A 77 2.66 15.28 6.81
N GLU A 78 3.43 15.67 5.81
CA GLU A 78 4.55 14.85 5.34
C GLU A 78 5.65 14.68 6.38
N ALA A 79 6.00 15.75 7.10
CA ALA A 79 6.96 15.67 8.18
C ALA A 79 6.49 14.65 9.24
N LEU A 80 5.20 14.68 9.59
CA LEU A 80 4.60 13.72 10.52
C LEU A 80 4.59 12.29 9.98
N LEU A 81 4.26 12.09 8.69
CA LEU A 81 4.27 10.77 8.04
C LEU A 81 5.67 10.17 7.92
N ARG A 82 6.73 10.99 7.92
CA ARG A 82 8.13 10.55 7.96
C ARG A 82 8.59 10.25 9.39
N ALA A 83 8.18 11.07 10.35
CA ALA A 83 8.63 10.96 11.75
C ALA A 83 7.88 9.90 12.56
N HIS A 84 6.65 9.56 12.17
CA HIS A 84 5.77 8.70 12.96
C HIS A 84 5.20 7.54 12.14
N GLN A 85 5.25 6.34 12.71
CA GLN A 85 4.65 5.15 12.13
C GLN A 85 3.11 5.19 12.16
N VAL A 86 2.53 5.89 13.14
CA VAL A 86 1.08 6.09 13.28
C VAL A 86 0.81 7.57 13.53
N ILE A 87 -0.11 8.14 12.76
CA ILE A 87 -0.62 9.49 12.95
C ILE A 87 -2.14 9.44 13.05
N VAL A 88 -2.72 10.34 13.85
CA VAL A 88 -4.16 10.57 13.88
C VAL A 88 -4.40 11.94 13.27
N LEU A 89 -5.07 11.98 12.11
CA LEU A 89 -5.39 13.24 11.45
C LEU A 89 -6.87 13.58 11.65
N CYS A 90 -7.12 14.72 12.27
CA CYS A 90 -8.45 15.27 12.46
C CYS A 90 -8.67 16.48 11.54
N GLY A 91 -9.88 16.59 10.98
CA GLY A 91 -10.30 17.75 10.21
C GLY A 91 -11.76 17.62 9.82
N GLU A 92 -12.44 18.73 9.59
CA GLU A 92 -13.86 18.76 9.25
C GLU A 92 -14.16 18.05 7.92
N THR A 93 -15.41 17.65 7.71
CA THR A 93 -15.86 17.15 6.40
C THR A 93 -15.62 18.21 5.32
N GLY A 94 -15.16 17.79 4.14
CA GLY A 94 -14.82 18.72 3.06
C GLY A 94 -13.41 19.31 3.12
N SER A 95 -12.64 19.05 4.19
CA SER A 95 -11.23 19.48 4.28
C SER A 95 -10.27 18.85 3.25
N GLY A 96 -10.73 17.83 2.50
CA GLY A 96 -9.93 17.14 1.50
C GLY A 96 -9.15 15.92 1.98
N LYS A 97 -9.26 15.51 3.26
CA LYS A 97 -8.50 14.38 3.83
C LYS A 97 -8.55 13.12 2.97
N SER A 98 -9.76 12.65 2.65
CA SER A 98 -9.96 11.39 1.93
C SER A 98 -9.44 11.43 0.49
N THR A 99 -9.38 12.59 -0.16
CA THR A 99 -8.87 12.69 -1.53
C THR A 99 -7.37 12.99 -1.58
N GLN A 100 -6.85 13.78 -0.64
CA GLN A 100 -5.48 14.28 -0.70
C GLN A 100 -4.46 13.44 0.10
N LEU A 101 -4.84 12.79 1.20
CA LEU A 101 -3.91 11.96 1.97
C LEU A 101 -3.27 10.81 1.18
N PRO A 102 -4.01 9.99 0.40
CA PRO A 102 -3.38 8.93 -0.38
C PRO A 102 -2.42 9.51 -1.44
N LYS A 103 -2.71 10.69 -2.00
CA LYS A 103 -1.82 11.40 -2.91
C LYS A 103 -0.55 11.91 -2.20
N LEU A 104 -0.65 12.41 -0.97
CA LEU A 104 0.54 12.74 -0.16
C LEU A 104 1.42 11.52 0.05
N CYS A 105 0.83 10.36 0.32
CA CYS A 105 1.59 9.11 0.41
C CYS A 105 2.32 8.77 -0.89
N LEU A 106 1.71 8.97 -2.06
CA LEU A 106 2.40 8.82 -3.36
C LEU A 106 3.61 9.76 -3.48
N ARG A 107 3.45 11.04 -3.10
CA ARG A 107 4.56 12.02 -3.13
C ARG A 107 5.73 11.59 -2.24
N LEU A 108 5.43 10.90 -1.14
CA LEU A 108 6.41 10.26 -0.24
C LEU A 108 6.96 8.92 -0.76
N ARG A 109 6.72 8.57 -2.03
CA ARG A 109 7.13 7.31 -2.66
C ARG A 109 6.58 6.04 -1.98
N ARG A 110 5.45 6.17 -1.27
CA ARG A 110 4.68 5.01 -0.77
C ARG A 110 3.84 4.43 -1.92
N GLY A 111 3.41 3.18 -1.80
CA GLY A 111 2.68 2.47 -2.85
C GLY A 111 3.58 1.81 -3.91
N ILE A 112 4.90 1.81 -3.74
CA ILE A 112 5.85 1.16 -4.66
C ILE A 112 6.03 -0.31 -4.26
N TYR A 113 6.57 -0.57 -3.08
CA TYR A 113 6.88 -1.92 -2.60
C TYR A 113 5.66 -2.62 -1.97
N GLY A 114 4.73 -1.84 -1.41
CA GLY A 114 3.38 -2.28 -1.05
C GLY A 114 2.35 -1.38 -1.74
N ARG A 115 1.09 -1.50 -1.38
CA ARG A 115 0.02 -0.56 -1.78
C ARG A 115 -0.30 0.40 -0.64
N ILE A 116 -0.88 1.55 -0.99
CA ILE A 116 -1.59 2.42 -0.06
C ILE A 116 -3.02 1.89 0.03
N GLY A 117 -3.35 1.21 1.12
CA GLY A 117 -4.71 0.73 1.39
C GLY A 117 -5.50 1.83 2.09
N HIS A 118 -6.63 2.23 1.54
CA HIS A 118 -7.44 3.30 2.10
C HIS A 118 -8.87 2.82 2.30
N THR A 119 -9.24 2.62 3.57
CA THR A 119 -10.54 2.08 3.92
C THR A 119 -11.63 3.13 3.96
N GLN A 120 -12.84 2.74 3.59
CA GLN A 120 -14.05 3.57 3.63
C GLN A 120 -15.23 2.68 4.05
N PRO A 121 -16.05 3.06 5.05
CA PRO A 121 -17.10 2.17 5.58
C PRO A 121 -18.16 1.80 4.53
N ARG A 122 -18.38 2.67 3.54
CA ARG A 122 -19.44 2.54 2.53
C ARG A 122 -18.86 2.19 1.16
N ARG A 123 -19.41 1.16 0.51
CA ARG A 123 -18.97 0.70 -0.82
C ARG A 123 -19.07 1.79 -1.90
N ILE A 124 -20.15 2.57 -1.89
CA ILE A 124 -20.36 3.65 -2.87
C ILE A 124 -19.34 4.76 -2.65
N ALA A 125 -19.02 5.09 -1.40
CA ALA A 125 -17.99 6.07 -1.06
C ALA A 125 -16.61 5.60 -1.53
N ALA A 126 -16.22 4.35 -1.22
CA ALA A 126 -14.94 3.78 -1.67
C ALA A 126 -14.79 3.85 -3.21
N ARG A 127 -15.84 3.49 -3.96
CA ARG A 127 -15.85 3.55 -5.43
C ARG A 127 -15.77 4.97 -5.97
N SER A 128 -16.56 5.87 -5.42
CA SER A 128 -16.59 7.28 -5.84
C SER A 128 -15.28 7.98 -5.52
N LEU A 129 -14.68 7.64 -4.38
CA LEU A 129 -13.39 8.16 -3.97
C LEU A 129 -12.26 7.67 -4.88
N ALA A 130 -12.26 6.39 -5.26
CA ALA A 130 -11.30 5.86 -6.24
C ALA A 130 -11.42 6.60 -7.58
N ALA A 131 -12.64 6.79 -8.09
CA ALA A 131 -12.88 7.54 -9.32
C ALA A 131 -12.41 9.00 -9.22
N ARG A 132 -12.66 9.65 -8.07
CA ARG A 132 -12.24 11.02 -7.83
C ARG A 132 -10.71 11.15 -7.78
N ILE A 133 -10.02 10.28 -7.04
CA ILE A 133 -8.55 10.32 -6.92
C ILE A 133 -7.91 10.02 -8.27
N ALA A 134 -8.41 9.01 -9.02
CA ALA A 134 -7.91 8.70 -10.36
C ALA A 134 -8.03 9.92 -11.30
N SER A 135 -9.21 10.57 -11.31
CA SER A 135 -9.43 11.78 -12.10
C SER A 135 -8.52 12.93 -11.70
N GLU A 136 -8.23 13.12 -10.41
CA GLU A 136 -7.29 14.15 -9.94
C GLU A 136 -5.83 13.84 -10.30
N LEU A 137 -5.51 12.58 -10.57
CA LEU A 137 -4.19 12.15 -11.08
C LEU A 137 -4.14 12.09 -12.62
N GLY A 138 -5.24 12.44 -13.31
CA GLY A 138 -5.31 12.37 -14.76
C GLY A 138 -5.41 10.95 -15.34
N GLU A 139 -5.87 9.99 -14.53
CA GLU A 139 -5.95 8.57 -14.90
C GLU A 139 -7.36 7.99 -14.77
N GLU A 140 -7.55 6.81 -15.37
CA GLU A 140 -8.73 5.98 -15.16
C GLU A 140 -8.58 5.03 -13.97
N VAL A 141 -9.70 4.67 -13.35
CA VAL A 141 -9.72 3.66 -12.29
C VAL A 141 -9.30 2.31 -12.87
N GLY A 142 -8.39 1.62 -12.19
CA GLY A 142 -7.77 0.37 -12.60
C GLY A 142 -6.28 0.50 -12.93
N ASN A 143 -5.79 1.71 -13.14
CA ASN A 143 -4.38 2.03 -13.31
C ASN A 143 -3.69 2.21 -11.95
N SER A 144 -3.20 3.41 -11.63
CA SER A 144 -2.55 3.70 -10.34
C SER A 144 -3.52 3.66 -9.16
N VAL A 145 -4.82 3.86 -9.41
CA VAL A 145 -5.90 3.85 -8.40
C VAL A 145 -6.92 2.78 -8.73
N GLY A 146 -7.19 1.90 -7.77
CA GLY A 146 -8.20 0.83 -7.89
C GLY A 146 -9.10 0.76 -6.67
N TYR A 147 -10.11 -0.10 -6.73
CA TYR A 147 -10.94 -0.39 -5.56
C TYR A 147 -11.31 -1.86 -5.41
N LYS A 148 -11.53 -2.28 -4.18
CA LYS A 148 -12.02 -3.61 -3.82
C LYS A 148 -13.15 -3.52 -2.81
N VAL A 149 -14.35 -3.84 -3.27
CA VAL A 149 -15.56 -3.90 -2.44
C VAL A 149 -16.21 -5.26 -2.58
N ARG A 150 -17.17 -5.58 -1.71
CA ARG A 150 -17.87 -6.87 -1.83
C ARG A 150 -18.48 -7.03 -3.24
N PHE A 151 -18.17 -8.14 -3.89
CA PHE A 151 -18.58 -8.54 -5.24
C PHE A 151 -17.98 -7.74 -6.41
N ARG A 152 -17.06 -6.79 -6.17
CA ARG A 152 -16.38 -6.05 -7.25
C ARG A 152 -14.94 -5.75 -6.87
N ASP A 153 -14.02 -6.16 -7.73
CA ASP A 153 -12.58 -5.93 -7.59
C ASP A 153 -12.08 -5.30 -8.89
N HIS A 154 -11.46 -4.14 -8.79
CA HIS A 154 -10.92 -3.38 -9.91
C HIS A 154 -9.53 -2.86 -9.54
N VAL A 155 -8.63 -3.80 -9.24
CA VAL A 155 -7.26 -3.57 -8.79
C VAL A 155 -6.33 -4.39 -9.67
N ALA A 156 -5.29 -3.76 -10.21
CA ALA A 156 -4.24 -4.40 -11.01
C ALA A 156 -2.94 -4.50 -10.22
N ASP A 157 -1.99 -5.33 -10.66
CA ASP A 157 -0.69 -5.45 -9.99
C ASP A 157 0.08 -4.12 -9.95
N GLN A 158 -0.11 -3.23 -10.93
CA GLN A 158 0.48 -1.88 -10.93
C GLN A 158 -0.23 -0.87 -10.03
N THR A 159 -1.41 -1.19 -9.47
CA THR A 159 -2.17 -0.24 -8.64
C THR A 159 -1.38 0.13 -7.38
N HIS A 160 -1.24 1.44 -7.16
CA HIS A 160 -0.59 2.04 -6.01
C HIS A 160 -1.58 2.29 -4.87
N ILE A 161 -2.72 2.90 -5.17
CA ILE A 161 -3.77 3.24 -4.19
C ILE A 161 -4.93 2.27 -4.36
N LYS A 162 -5.26 1.53 -3.31
CA LYS A 162 -6.39 0.59 -3.27
C LYS A 162 -7.42 1.10 -2.27
N LEU A 163 -8.55 1.56 -2.79
CA LEU A 163 -9.72 1.91 -1.99
C LEU A 163 -10.48 0.63 -1.65
N LEU A 164 -10.82 0.42 -0.38
CA LEU A 164 -11.56 -0.77 0.01
C LEU A 164 -12.51 -0.48 1.17
N THR A 165 -13.48 -1.36 1.39
CA THR A 165 -14.27 -1.25 2.62
C THR A 165 -13.55 -1.89 3.79
N ASP A 166 -13.82 -1.44 5.02
CA ASP A 166 -13.22 -1.99 6.24
C ASP A 166 -13.37 -3.51 6.32
N GLY A 167 -14.56 -4.03 6.00
CA GLY A 167 -14.83 -5.47 5.97
C GLY A 167 -14.05 -6.24 4.90
N MET A 168 -13.62 -5.58 3.79
CA MET A 168 -12.75 -6.21 2.79
C MET A 168 -11.31 -6.29 3.30
N LEU A 169 -10.80 -5.24 3.94
CA LEU A 169 -9.46 -5.29 4.55
C LEU A 169 -9.41 -6.33 5.68
N LEU A 170 -10.43 -6.37 6.54
CA LEU A 170 -10.54 -7.40 7.58
C LEU A 170 -10.62 -8.82 7.01
N ALA A 171 -11.26 -9.00 5.84
CA ALA A 171 -11.30 -10.30 5.18
C ALA A 171 -9.92 -10.73 4.63
N GLU A 172 -9.09 -9.77 4.18
CA GLU A 172 -7.73 -10.02 3.68
C GLU A 172 -6.75 -10.44 4.76
N VAL A 173 -6.96 -10.02 6.01
CA VAL A 173 -6.16 -10.47 7.18
C VAL A 173 -6.06 -12.00 7.28
N ARG A 174 -7.07 -12.73 6.81
CA ARG A 174 -7.05 -14.22 6.85
C ARG A 174 -5.99 -14.81 5.92
N SER A 175 -5.80 -14.23 4.75
CA SER A 175 -4.82 -14.70 3.75
C SER A 175 -3.48 -13.99 3.86
N ASP A 176 -3.47 -12.75 4.35
CA ASP A 176 -2.30 -11.93 4.58
C ASP A 176 -2.30 -11.39 6.03
N PRO A 177 -1.92 -12.22 7.02
CA PRO A 177 -1.97 -11.82 8.42
C PRO A 177 -1.02 -10.68 8.76
N GLU A 178 0.05 -10.48 7.98
CA GLU A 178 1.00 -9.40 8.21
C GLU A 178 0.66 -8.15 7.39
N LEU A 179 -0.40 -8.21 6.55
CA LEU A 179 -0.84 -7.15 5.66
C LEU A 179 0.30 -6.64 4.75
N LEU A 180 1.20 -7.53 4.31
CA LEU A 180 2.36 -7.22 3.48
C LEU A 180 2.00 -6.82 2.05
N GLU A 181 0.74 -6.93 1.64
CA GLU A 181 0.25 -6.25 0.43
C GLU A 181 0.38 -4.73 0.56
N TYR A 182 0.35 -4.18 1.77
CA TYR A 182 0.30 -2.76 2.05
C TYR A 182 1.59 -2.25 2.70
N ASP A 183 2.10 -1.11 2.21
CA ASP A 183 3.14 -0.36 2.93
C ASP A 183 2.57 0.78 3.78
N THR A 184 1.32 1.14 3.50
CA THR A 184 0.62 2.25 4.14
C THR A 184 -0.85 1.92 4.22
N LEU A 185 -1.46 2.14 5.39
CA LEU A 185 -2.89 2.00 5.61
C LEU A 185 -3.48 3.31 6.10
N ILE A 186 -4.56 3.76 5.47
CA ILE A 186 -5.38 4.90 5.84
C ILE A 186 -6.73 4.36 6.29
N ILE A 187 -7.03 4.51 7.58
CA ILE A 187 -8.33 4.11 8.16
C ILE A 187 -9.22 5.35 8.22
N ASP A 188 -10.06 5.51 7.22
CA ASP A 188 -10.91 6.69 7.09
C ASP A 188 -12.21 6.55 7.87
N GLU A 189 -12.85 7.67 8.16
CA GLU A 189 -14.13 7.72 8.90
C GLU A 189 -14.09 6.93 10.23
N ALA A 190 -12.92 6.87 10.88
CA ALA A 190 -12.73 6.16 12.15
C ALA A 190 -13.65 6.68 13.28
N HIS A 191 -14.22 7.87 13.09
CA HIS A 191 -15.20 8.46 13.99
C HIS A 191 -16.58 7.77 13.94
N GLU A 192 -16.91 7.03 12.87
CA GLU A 192 -18.18 6.29 12.76
C GLU A 192 -18.24 5.10 13.75
N ARG A 193 -17.13 4.75 14.42
CA ARG A 193 -17.01 3.71 15.45
C ARG A 193 -17.74 2.41 15.10
N SER A 194 -17.57 1.95 13.85
CA SER A 194 -18.14 0.69 13.42
C SER A 194 -17.38 -0.49 14.03
N LEU A 195 -18.06 -1.62 14.25
CA LEU A 195 -17.43 -2.85 14.76
C LEU A 195 -16.23 -3.29 13.90
N ASN A 196 -16.33 -3.14 12.58
CA ASN A 196 -15.24 -3.48 11.66
C ASN A 196 -14.01 -2.59 11.87
N ILE A 197 -14.22 -1.28 12.07
CA ILE A 197 -13.15 -0.32 12.35
C ILE A 197 -12.49 -0.67 13.68
N ASP A 198 -13.28 -0.93 14.74
CA ASP A 198 -12.74 -1.28 16.06
C ASP A 198 -11.89 -2.56 16.00
N PHE A 199 -12.36 -3.62 15.33
CA PHE A 199 -11.58 -4.85 15.12
C PHE A 199 -10.30 -4.60 14.33
N LEU A 200 -10.39 -3.80 13.27
CA LEU A 200 -9.25 -3.47 12.43
C LEU A 200 -8.19 -2.71 13.23
N LEU A 201 -8.58 -1.68 14.00
CA LEU A 201 -7.66 -0.94 14.86
C LEU A 201 -7.02 -1.83 15.93
N GLY A 202 -7.79 -2.73 16.56
CA GLY A 202 -7.25 -3.71 17.49
C GLY A 202 -6.25 -4.67 16.84
N TYR A 203 -6.53 -5.10 15.60
CA TYR A 203 -5.62 -5.95 14.84
C TYR A 203 -4.32 -5.22 14.46
N LEU A 204 -4.43 -3.99 13.94
CA LEU A 204 -3.28 -3.16 13.58
C LEU A 204 -2.42 -2.84 14.80
N HIS A 205 -3.02 -2.53 15.95
CA HIS A 205 -2.28 -2.35 17.20
C HIS A 205 -1.45 -3.58 17.57
N LYS A 206 -1.97 -4.79 17.34
CA LYS A 206 -1.23 -6.05 17.57
C LYS A 206 -0.08 -6.22 16.57
N LEU A 207 -0.27 -5.83 15.30
CA LEU A 207 0.80 -5.90 14.29
C LEU A 207 1.95 -4.94 14.59
N LEU A 208 1.65 -3.72 15.04
CA LEU A 208 2.67 -2.70 15.34
C LEU A 208 3.58 -3.07 16.53
N ARG A 209 3.23 -4.09 17.32
CA ARG A 209 4.00 -4.56 18.48
C ARG A 209 4.96 -5.71 18.16
N ARG A 210 4.98 -6.19 16.92
CA ARG A 210 5.86 -7.27 16.45
C ARG A 210 7.11 -6.70 15.80
#